data_AF-Q608K3-F1
#
_entry.id   AF-Q608K3-F1
#
_cell.length_a   1.000
_cell.length_b   1.000
_cell.length_c   1.000
_cell.angle_alpha   90.00
_cell.angle_beta   90.00
_cell.angle_gamma   90.00
#
_symmetry.space_group_name_H-M   'P 1'
#
loop_
_entity.id
_entity.type
_entity.pdbx_description
1 polymer ?
#
loop_
_entity_poly.entity_id
_entity_poly.type
_entity_poly.pdbx_seq_one_letter_code
_entity_poly.pdbx_strand_id
1 'polypeptide(L)'
;MFDIGFTEMLLIGLVALLAFGPERLPKVARETGYWIRKARSTLASVRAEIEHEMEMQDLKRAMREAKSGRILESLSDGSGNPSGNPRPASEPGTAAPEQTDDQP
;
A
#
# COMPACT_ATOMS: atom_id res chain seq x y z
N MET A 1 -29.49 -13.70 6.09
CA MET A 1 -30.58 -14.30 5.30
C MET A 1 -31.03 -13.27 4.27
N PHE A 2 -30.28 -13.14 3.18
CA PHE A 2 -30.66 -12.41 1.98
C PHE A 2 -30.57 -13.43 0.85
N ASP A 3 -31.53 -14.35 0.84
CA ASP A 3 -31.74 -15.29 -0.26
C ASP A 3 -32.38 -14.52 -1.43
N ILE A 4 -31.63 -13.58 -2.01
CA ILE A 4 -32.02 -12.92 -3.25
C ILE A 4 -31.69 -13.91 -4.37
N GLY A 5 -32.64 -14.81 -4.62
CA GLY A 5 -32.61 -15.70 -5.77
C GLY A 5 -33.04 -14.98 -7.05
N PHE A 6 -32.93 -15.70 -8.16
CA PHE A 6 -33.42 -15.22 -9.46
C PHE A 6 -34.92 -14.88 -9.41
N THR A 7 -35.70 -15.68 -8.67
CA THR A 7 -37.15 -15.49 -8.50
C THR A 7 -37.49 -14.19 -7.79
N GLU A 8 -36.82 -13.86 -6.69
CA GLU A 8 -37.02 -12.60 -5.96
C GLU A 8 -36.70 -11.39 -6.85
N MET A 9 -35.60 -11.44 -7.60
CA MET A 9 -35.26 -10.39 -8.56
C MET A 9 -36.34 -10.20 -9.63
N LEU A 10 -36.90 -11.29 -10.15
CA LEU A 10 -38.00 -11.26 -11.11
C LEU A 10 -39.26 -10.63 -10.52
N LEU A 11 -39.63 -11.00 -9.28
CA LEU A 11 -40.79 -10.47 -8.58
C LEU A 11 -40.66 -8.96 -8.35
N ILE A 12 -39.50 -8.52 -7.84
CA ILE A 12 -39.20 -7.09 -7.62
C ILE A 12 -39.23 -6.34 -8.95
N GLY A 13 -38.64 -6.91 -10.00
CA GLY A 13 -38.73 -6.38 -11.36
C GLY A 13 -40.19 -6.19 -11.78
N LEU A 14 -41.02 -7.23 -11.67
CA LEU A 14 -42.42 -7.18 -12.07
C LEU A 14 -43.21 -6.11 -11.31
N VAL A 15 -43.00 -6.00 -10.00
CA VAL A 15 -43.62 -4.96 -9.16
C VAL A 15 -43.15 -3.57 -9.59
N ALA A 16 -41.85 -3.39 -9.84
CA ALA A 16 -41.32 -2.12 -10.32
C ALA A 16 -41.87 -1.75 -11.71
N LEU A 17 -42.02 -2.74 -12.60
CA LEU A 17 -42.67 -2.57 -13.91
C LEU A 17 -44.13 -2.18 -13.77
N LEU A 18 -44.89 -2.73 -12.82
CA LEU A 18 -46.28 -2.35 -12.58
C LEU A 18 -46.40 -0.94 -11.97
N ALA A 19 -45.57 -0.63 -10.97
CA ALA A 19 -45.64 0.62 -10.22
C ALA A 19 -45.17 1.83 -11.05
N PHE A 20 -44.03 1.70 -11.73
CA PHE A 20 -43.46 2.77 -12.54
C PHE A 20 -43.88 2.68 -14.01
N GLY A 21 -44.21 1.48 -14.50
CA GLY A 21 -44.44 1.22 -15.93
C GLY A 21 -43.16 0.76 -16.64
N PRO A 22 -43.25 -0.16 -17.63
CA PRO A 22 -42.10 -0.71 -18.36
C PRO A 22 -41.34 0.34 -19.17
N GLU A 23 -42.00 1.42 -19.59
CA GLU A 23 -41.37 2.51 -20.33
C GLU A 23 -40.65 3.51 -19.41
N ARG A 24 -41.08 3.63 -18.15
CA ARG A 24 -40.57 4.66 -17.22
C ARG A 24 -39.46 4.13 -16.32
N LEU A 25 -39.50 2.86 -15.94
CA LEU A 25 -38.44 2.21 -15.17
C LEU A 25 -37.04 2.41 -15.79
N PRO A 26 -36.80 2.15 -17.09
CA PRO A 26 -35.48 2.38 -17.69
C PRO A 26 -35.09 3.87 -17.69
N LYS A 27 -36.07 4.79 -17.77
CA LYS A 27 -35.81 6.22 -17.69
C LYS A 27 -35.36 6.64 -16.29
N VAL A 28 -36.07 6.20 -15.26
CA VAL A 28 -35.71 6.45 -13.84
C VAL A 28 -34.35 5.83 -13.51
N ALA A 29 -34.09 4.60 -13.96
CA ALA A 29 -32.79 3.96 -13.75
C ALA A 29 -31.63 4.74 -14.41
N ARG A 30 -31.85 5.29 -15.61
CA ARG A 30 -30.86 6.15 -16.30
C ARG A 30 -30.63 7.46 -15.54
N GLU A 31 -31.69 8.10 -15.07
CA GLU A 31 -31.60 9.32 -14.27
C GLU A 31 -30.86 9.04 -12.96
N THR A 32 -31.34 8.13 -12.13
CA THR A 32 -30.68 7.76 -10.87
C THR A 32 -29.24 7.28 -11.08
N GLY A 33 -28.98 6.51 -12.14
CA GLY A 33 -27.65 6.05 -12.50
C GLY A 33 -26.69 7.19 -12.85
N TYR A 34 -27.16 8.22 -13.55
CA TYR A 34 -26.37 9.43 -13.83
C TYR A 34 -25.95 10.13 -12.53
N TRP A 35 -26.89 10.28 -11.59
CA TRP A 35 -26.62 10.93 -10.29
C TRP A 35 -25.64 10.12 -9.45
N ILE A 36 -25.83 8.80 -9.35
CA ILE A 36 -24.87 7.90 -8.69
C ILE A 36 -23.49 7.99 -9.34
N ARG A 37 -23.41 8.02 -10.68
CA ARG A 37 -22.14 8.10 -11.40
C ARG A 37 -21.43 9.43 -11.13
N LYS A 38 -22.17 10.54 -11.14
CA LYS A 38 -21.66 11.87 -10.82
C LYS A 38 -21.12 11.90 -9.38
N ALA A 39 -21.88 11.40 -8.42
CA ALA A 39 -21.46 11.29 -7.02
C ALA A 39 -20.20 10.41 -6.88
N ARG A 40 -20.19 9.23 -7.49
CA ARG A 40 -19.02 8.33 -7.47
C ARG A 40 -17.78 8.99 -8.08
N SER A 41 -17.95 9.74 -9.18
CA SER A 41 -16.87 10.49 -9.80
C SER A 41 -16.32 11.57 -8.87
N THR A 42 -17.18 12.33 -8.19
CA THR A 42 -16.74 13.36 -7.23
C THR A 42 -16.00 12.74 -6.04
N LEU A 43 -16.47 11.60 -5.51
CA LEU A 43 -15.74 10.88 -4.46
C LEU A 43 -14.40 10.35 -4.97
N ALA A 44 -14.33 9.87 -6.21
CA ALA A 44 -13.09 9.39 -6.81
C ALA A 44 -12.06 10.52 -6.99
N SER A 45 -12.50 11.71 -7.45
CA SER A 45 -11.64 12.89 -7.58
C SER A 45 -11.11 13.34 -6.22
N VAL A 46 -11.96 13.42 -5.20
CA VAL A 46 -11.54 13.80 -3.84
C VAL A 46 -10.57 12.76 -3.26
N ARG A 47 -10.83 11.47 -3.46
CA ARG A 47 -9.87 10.42 -3.07
C ARG A 47 -8.53 10.56 -3.80
N ALA A 48 -8.52 10.94 -5.07
CA ALA A 48 -7.30 11.13 -5.84
C ALA A 48 -6.50 12.36 -5.36
N GLU A 49 -7.16 13.46 -5.02
CA GLU A 49 -6.55 14.64 -4.38
C GLU A 49 -5.98 14.30 -3.01
N ILE A 50 -6.75 13.56 -2.21
CA ILE A 50 -6.33 13.08 -0.90
C ILE A 50 -5.13 12.14 -1.04
N GLU A 51 -5.14 11.17 -1.96
CA GLU A 51 -4.00 10.29 -2.21
C GLU A 51 -2.76 11.10 -2.61
N HIS A 52 -2.92 12.13 -3.44
CA HIS A 52 -1.80 12.96 -3.86
C HIS A 52 -1.21 13.81 -2.72
N GLU A 53 -2.03 14.23 -1.75
CA GLU A 53 -1.58 14.93 -0.54
C GLU A 53 -1.14 13.98 0.60
N MET A 54 -1.75 12.80 0.70
CA MET A 54 -1.41 11.76 1.66
C MET A 54 -0.17 11.00 1.24
N GLU A 55 0.16 10.83 -0.04
CA GLU A 55 1.46 10.34 -0.49
C GLU A 55 2.60 11.15 0.15
N MET A 56 2.40 12.46 0.35
CA MET A 56 3.37 13.31 1.03
C MET A 56 3.33 13.20 2.56
N GLN A 57 2.19 12.85 3.18
CA GLN A 57 2.08 12.71 4.64
C GLN A 57 2.37 11.31 5.16
N ASP A 58 1.93 10.26 4.46
CA ASP A 58 2.17 8.87 4.80
C ASP A 58 3.57 8.42 4.41
N LEU A 59 4.16 8.92 3.30
CA LEU A 59 5.60 8.73 3.07
C LEU A 59 6.42 9.41 4.16
N LYS A 60 5.99 10.58 4.67
CA LYS A 60 6.66 11.32 5.74
C LYS A 60 6.45 10.68 7.12
N ARG A 61 5.29 10.06 7.37
CA ARG A 61 5.01 9.27 8.58
C ARG A 61 5.76 7.94 8.55
N ALA A 62 5.72 7.20 7.44
CA ALA A 62 6.51 6.00 7.22
C ALA A 62 8.02 6.28 7.29
N MET A 63 8.52 7.38 6.70
CA MET A 63 9.91 7.83 6.86
C MET A 63 10.23 8.25 8.30
N ARG A 64 9.31 8.91 9.01
CA ARG A 64 9.50 9.29 10.43
C ARG A 64 9.49 8.07 11.34
N GLU A 65 8.61 7.10 11.13
CA GLU A 65 8.58 5.83 11.88
C GLU A 65 9.79 4.97 11.54
N ALA A 66 10.20 4.88 10.27
CA ALA A 66 11.42 4.17 9.88
C ALA A 66 12.68 4.85 10.44
N LYS A 67 12.70 6.19 10.46
CA LYS A 67 13.79 6.98 11.05
C LYS A 67 13.78 6.89 12.58
N SER A 68 12.62 6.89 13.21
CA SER A 68 12.52 6.80 14.68
C SER A 68 12.78 5.39 15.17
N GLY A 69 12.29 4.35 14.47
CA GLY A 69 12.58 2.95 14.76
C GLY A 69 14.07 2.62 14.61
N ARG A 70 14.70 3.04 13.51
CA ARG A 70 16.14 2.78 13.30
C ARG A 70 17.07 3.61 14.18
N ILE A 71 16.74 4.87 14.45
CA ILE A 71 17.55 5.73 15.32
C ILE A 71 17.40 5.31 16.79
N LEU A 72 16.20 4.93 17.23
CA LEU A 72 15.97 4.45 18.60
C LEU A 72 16.64 3.08 18.83
N GLU A 73 16.64 2.19 17.83
CA GLU A 73 17.36 0.91 17.89
C GLU A 73 18.88 1.13 17.93
N SER A 74 19.42 2.08 17.16
CA SER A 74 20.85 2.42 17.17
C SER A 74 21.31 3.15 18.43
N LEU A 75 20.42 3.90 19.09
CA LEU A 75 20.70 4.55 20.39
C LEU A 75 20.51 3.57 21.56
N SER A 76 19.63 2.57 21.43
CA SER A 76 19.40 1.54 22.44
C SER A 76 20.44 0.42 22.38
N ASP A 77 21.03 0.14 21.22
CA ASP A 77 22.12 -0.84 21.02
C ASP A 77 23.53 -0.25 21.23
N GLY A 78 23.62 1.06 21.53
CA GLY A 78 24.88 1.79 21.67
C GLY A 78 25.39 2.02 23.10
N SER A 79 24.75 1.45 24.12
CA SER A 79 25.10 1.68 25.53
C SER A 79 25.22 0.37 26.32
N GLY A 80 26.27 -0.40 26.03
CA GLY A 80 26.53 -1.70 26.66
C GLY A 80 27.98 -2.20 26.57
N ASN A 81 28.90 -1.46 27.20
CA ASN A 81 30.23 -1.86 27.69
C ASN A 81 31.45 -1.88 26.72
N PRO A 82 32.52 -1.10 27.02
CA PRO A 82 33.85 -1.28 26.46
C PRO A 82 34.65 -2.35 27.24
N SER A 83 35.66 -2.91 26.58
CA SER A 83 36.80 -3.68 27.15
C SER A 83 36.70 -5.20 27.17
N GLY A 84 37.66 -5.80 26.46
CA GLY A 84 38.02 -7.21 26.51
C GLY A 84 39.09 -7.55 25.47
N ASN A 85 40.23 -6.86 25.47
CA ASN A 85 41.41 -7.31 24.73
C ASN A 85 42.28 -8.17 25.66
N PRO A 86 42.78 -9.30 25.17
CA PRO A 86 44.23 -9.44 25.15
C PRO A 86 44.74 -10.01 23.82
N ARG A 87 45.63 -9.25 23.16
CA ARG A 87 46.70 -9.80 22.31
C ARG A 87 47.63 -10.64 23.21
N PRO A 88 48.24 -11.75 22.74
CA PRO A 88 49.45 -11.61 21.93
C PRO A 88 49.79 -12.71 20.89
N ALA A 89 50.64 -12.27 19.95
CA ALA A 89 51.71 -13.01 19.27
C ALA A 89 51.38 -14.11 18.25
N SER A 90 51.47 -13.77 16.95
CA SER A 90 52.54 -14.29 16.06
C SER A 90 52.48 -13.62 14.67
N GLU A 91 53.28 -12.57 14.47
CA GLU A 91 54.06 -12.44 13.23
C GLU A 91 55.33 -13.29 13.45
N PRO A 92 56.01 -13.91 12.46
CA PRO A 92 56.20 -13.41 11.10
C PRO A 92 56.25 -14.50 10.00
N GLY A 93 56.30 -14.10 8.73
CA GLY A 93 56.58 -15.01 7.62
C GLY A 93 56.12 -14.43 6.28
N THR A 94 56.80 -13.41 5.77
CA THR A 94 57.91 -13.58 4.81
C THR A 94 57.41 -13.62 3.37
N ALA A 95 57.81 -12.59 2.62
CA ALA A 95 58.10 -12.55 1.19
C ALA A 95 56.93 -12.88 0.24
N ALA A 96 56.40 -11.94 -0.54
CA ALA A 96 57.02 -11.28 -1.70
C ALA A 96 56.16 -11.64 -2.94
N PRO A 97 56.17 -10.81 -4.00
CA PRO A 97 55.11 -10.72 -4.98
C PRO A 97 55.31 -11.75 -6.10
N GLU A 98 54.22 -12.24 -6.70
CA GLU A 98 54.33 -12.96 -7.97
C GLU A 98 53.32 -12.40 -8.97
N GLN A 99 53.84 -11.50 -9.81
CA GLN A 99 53.37 -11.31 -11.17
C GLN A 99 53.85 -12.51 -11.98
N THR A 100 52.94 -13.18 -12.68
CA THR A 100 53.18 -13.98 -13.89
C THR A 100 51.84 -13.93 -14.63
N ASP A 101 51.62 -13.03 -15.57
CA ASP A 101 52.08 -13.03 -16.97
C ASP A 101 51.72 -14.31 -17.74
N ASP A 102 51.36 -14.09 -19.02
CA ASP A 102 51.13 -15.04 -20.10
C ASP A 102 49.84 -15.90 -20.13
N GLN A 103 48.86 -15.39 -20.88
CA GLN A 103 48.29 -15.93 -22.15
C GLN A 103 48.64 -17.39 -22.59
N PRO A 104 47.90 -18.03 -23.53
CA PRO A 104 46.61 -17.71 -24.17
C PRO A 104 45.44 -18.68 -23.85
#